data_AF-A0A497S753-F1
#
_entry.id   AF-A0A497S753-F1
#
_cell.length_a   1.000
_cell.length_b   1.000
_cell.length_c   1.000
_cell.angle_alpha   90.00
_cell.angle_beta   90.00
_cell.angle_gamma   90.00
#
_symmetry.space_group_name_H-M   'P 1'
#
loop_
_entity.id
_entity.type
_entity.pdbx_description
1 polymer ?
#
loop_
_entity_poly.entity_id
_entity_poly.type
_entity_poly.pdbx_seq_one_letter_code
_entity_poly.pdbx_strand_id
1 'polypeptide(L)' 'MAGKITKDMALRELVVKYPQAAEIMMKSGLHCIGCHMAAMETVEQGAKAHGMSDRDIEKMIKEMNEAVSKD' A
#
# COMPACT_ATOMS: atom_id res chain seq x y z
N MET A 1 -12.47 10.12 11.64
CA MET A 1 -12.61 9.53 10.29
C MET A 1 -11.22 9.29 9.77
N ALA A 2 -10.73 8.05 9.83
CA ALA A 2 -9.45 7.70 9.24
C ALA A 2 -9.53 8.03 7.73
N GLY A 3 -8.58 8.81 7.23
CA GLY A 3 -8.55 9.19 5.82
C GLY A 3 -8.51 7.93 4.96
N LYS A 4 -9.27 7.93 3.86
CA LYS A 4 -9.31 6.79 2.93
C LYS A 4 -7.91 6.58 2.33
N ILE A 5 -7.42 5.33 2.34
CA ILE A 5 -6.17 4.98 1.69
C ILE A 5 -6.37 5.08 0.17
N THR A 6 -5.43 5.73 -0.52
CA THR A 6 -5.42 5.86 -1.99
C THR A 6 -4.09 5.36 -2.56
N LYS A 7 -4.10 5.03 -3.85
CA LYS A 7 -2.92 4.54 -4.58
C LYS A 7 -1.82 5.59 -4.77
N ASP A 8 -2.17 6.86 -4.62
CA ASP A 8 -1.27 8.02 -4.73
C ASP A 8 -0.53 8.32 -3.42
N MET A 9 -0.89 7.65 -2.32
CA MET A 9 -0.18 7.80 -1.04
C MET A 9 1.25 7.31 -1.16
N ALA A 10 2.18 8.03 -0.53
CA ALA A 10 3.55 7.56 -0.38
C ALA A 10 3.59 6.31 0.50
N LEU A 11 4.36 5.30 0.10
CA LEU A 11 4.47 4.04 0.85
C LEU A 11 4.93 4.27 2.30
N ARG A 12 5.88 5.18 2.51
CA ARG A 12 6.35 5.56 3.86
C ARG A 12 5.24 6.14 4.72
N GLU A 13 4.45 7.05 4.15
CA GLU A 13 3.33 7.67 4.87
C GLU A 13 2.27 6.63 5.22
N LEU A 14 1.95 5.76 4.26
CA LEU A 14 0.97 4.70 4.41
C LEU A 14 1.32 3.76 5.57
N VAL A 15 2.56 3.26 5.64
CA VAL A 15 2.99 2.34 6.70
C VAL A 15 3.02 3.00 8.07
N VAL A 16 3.39 4.28 8.14
CA VAL A 16 3.40 5.05 9.39
C VAL A 16 1.98 5.32 9.89
N LYS A 17 1.05 5.68 9.00
CA LYS A 17 -0.34 5.98 9.36
C LYS A 17 -1.19 4.73 9.57
N TYR A 18 -0.92 3.67 8.82
CA TYR A 18 -1.70 2.44 8.79
C TYR A 18 -0.77 1.22 8.81
N PRO A 19 -0.20 0.87 9.97
CA PRO A 19 0.68 -0.29 10.11
C PRO A 19 0.06 -1.59 9.58
N GLN A 20 -1.25 -1.77 9.74
CA GLN A 20 -2.03 -2.89 9.22
C GLN A 20 -2.04 -3.00 7.68
N ALA A 21 -1.85 -1.88 6.96
CA ALA A 21 -1.73 -1.88 5.51
C ALA A 21 -0.41 -2.53 5.04
N ALA A 22 0.64 -2.51 5.88
CA ALA A 22 1.93 -3.10 5.55
C ALA A 22 1.83 -4.61 5.33
N GLU A 23 1.05 -5.32 6.16
CA GLU A 23 0.86 -6.77 6.02
C GLU A 23 0.16 -7.12 4.70
N ILE A 24 -0.81 -6.31 4.27
CA ILE A 24 -1.56 -6.50 3.02
C ILE A 24 -0.65 -6.25 1.80
N MET A 25 0.18 -5.21 1.86
CA MET A 25 1.17 -4.95 0.81
C MET A 25 2.16 -6.10 0.68
N MET A 26 2.66 -6.64 1.78
CA MET A 26 3.56 -7.81 1.77
C MET A 26 2.88 -9.04 1.15
N LYS A 27 1.66 -9.36 1.57
CA LYS A 27 0.85 -10.45 0.97
C LYS A 27 0.63 -10.27 -0.54
N SER A 28 0.57 -9.03 -0.99
CA SER A 28 0.38 -8.65 -2.39
C SER A 28 1.67 -8.61 -3.20
N GLY A 29 2.81 -8.95 -2.60
CA GLY A 29 4.11 -9.05 -3.30
C GLY A 29 5.06 -7.87 -3.08
N LEU A 30 4.62 -6.80 -2.40
CA LEU A 30 5.43 -5.63 -2.07
C LEU A 30 6.30 -5.88 -0.82
N HIS A 31 7.23 -6.83 -0.91
CA HIS A 31 8.14 -7.14 0.20
C HIS A 31 9.21 -6.06 0.43
N CYS A 32 9.43 -5.19 -0.57
CA CYS A 32 10.47 -4.16 -0.57
C CYS A 32 10.09 -2.87 0.16
N ILE A 33 8.99 -2.82 0.92
CA ILE A 33 8.54 -1.63 1.68
C ILE A 33 9.63 -1.06 2.62
N GLY A 34 10.61 -1.88 3.01
CA GLY A 34 11.79 -1.47 3.79
C GLY A 34 13.01 -1.01 2.98
N CYS A 35 12.96 -1.02 1.64
CA CYS A 35 14.05 -0.56 0.78
C CYS A 35 14.09 0.97 0.73
N HIS A 36 15.27 1.57 0.80
CA HIS A 36 15.44 3.03 0.77
C HIS A 36 14.79 3.70 -0.46
N MET A 37 14.70 2.99 -1.59
CA MET A 37 14.04 3.49 -2.79
C MET A 37 12.50 3.50 -2.67
N ALA A 38 11.92 2.47 -2.04
CA ALA A 38 10.47 2.34 -1.86
C ALA A 38 9.89 3.43 -0.96
N ALA A 39 10.72 4.05 -0.10
CA ALA A 39 10.28 5.11 0.80
C ALA A 39 9.86 6.41 0.07
N MET A 40 10.27 6.60 -1.20
CA MET A 40 9.93 7.78 -2.00
C MET A 40 8.86 7.52 -3.08
N GLU A 41 8.40 6.28 -3.22
CA GLU A 41 7.41 5.89 -4.23
C GLU A 41 5.98 5.96 -3.68
N THR A 42 5.02 6.19 -4.56
CA THR A 42 3.60 5.93 -4.25
C THR A 42 3.29 4.43 -4.26
N VAL A 43 2.15 4.05 -3.68
CA VAL A 43 1.67 2.66 -3.74
C VAL A 43 1.54 2.18 -5.18
N GLU A 44 0.96 2.99 -6.06
CA GLU A 44 0.79 2.64 -7.48
C GLU A 44 2.14 2.44 -8.18
N GLN A 45 3.10 3.34 -7.95
CA GLN A 45 4.42 3.26 -8.57
C GLN A 45 5.17 1.99 -8.12
N GLY A 46 5.22 1.75 -6.81
CA GLY A 46 5.85 0.55 -6.26
C GLY A 46 5.18 -0.73 -6.77
N ALA A 47 3.84 -0.77 -6.77
CA ALA A 47 3.10 -1.93 -7.29
C ALA A 47 3.37 -2.19 -8.78
N LYS A 48 3.38 -1.14 -9.61
CA LYS A 48 3.66 -1.25 -11.05
C LYS A 48 5.11 -1.67 -11.33
N ALA A 49 6.08 -1.19 -10.55
CA ALA A 49 7.48 -1.63 -10.66
C ALA A 49 7.66 -3.13 -10.41
N HIS A 50 6.74 -3.74 -9.64
CA HIS A 50 6.69 -5.16 -9.35
C HIS A 50 5.72 -5.94 -10.26
N GLY A 51 5.25 -5.34 -11.35
CA GLY A 51 4.44 -6.01 -12.39
C GLY A 51 2.96 -6.19 -12.04
N MET A 52 2.45 -5.48 -11.03
CA MET A 52 1.04 -5.53 -10.67
C MET A 52 0.18 -4.75 -11.68
N SER A 53 -0.98 -5.30 -12.02
CA SER A 53 -1.95 -4.61 -12.86
C SER A 53 -2.75 -3.57 -12.07
N ASP A 54 -3.41 -2.63 -12.75
CA ASP A 54 -4.30 -1.66 -12.08
C ASP A 54 -5.39 -2.36 -11.25
N ARG A 55 -5.86 -3.54 -11.68
CA ARG A 55 -6.85 -4.34 -10.94
C ARG A 55 -6.28 -4.91 -9.64
N ASP A 56 -5.03 -5.35 -9.65
CA ASP A 56 -4.38 -5.86 -8.44
C ASP A 56 -4.17 -4.74 -7.43
N ILE A 57 -3.81 -3.54 -7.91
CA ILE A 57 -3.66 -2.33 -7.10
C ILE A 57 -5.00 -1.92 -6.49
N GLU A 58 -6.08 -1.87 -7.28
CA GLU A 58 -7.42 -1.56 -6.78
C GLU A 58 -7.88 -2.55 -5.72
N LYS A 59 -7.64 -3.85 -5.93
CA LYS A 59 -7.96 -4.90 -4.95
C LYS A 59 -7.17 -4.70 -3.66
N MET A 60 -5.87 -4.44 -3.76
CA MET A 60 -5.00 -4.21 -2.61
C MET A 60 -5.46 -2.99 -1.80
N ILE A 61 -5.75 -1.87 -2.46
CA ILE A 61 -6.24 -0.64 -1.82
C ILE A 61 -7.59 -0.89 -1.13
N LYS A 62 -8.48 -1.68 -1.75
CA LYS A 62 -9.75 -2.05 -1.14
C LYS A 62 -9.54 -2.86 0.14
N GLU A 63 -8.69 -3.89 0.09
CA GLU A 63 -8.37 -4.72 1.26
C GLU A 63 -7.76 -3.89 2.40
N MET A 64 -6.86 -2.95 2.08
CA MET A 64 -6.31 -2.02 3.08
C MET A 64 -7.41 -1.18 3.73
N ASN A 65 -8.27 -0.55 2.92
CA ASN A 65 -9.36 0.29 3.45
C ASN A 65 -10.34 -0.52 4.32
N GLU A 66 -10.59 -1.78 3.99
CA GLU A 66 -11.42 -2.68 4.81
C GLU A 66 -10.73 -3.05 6.13
N ALA A 67 -9.42 -3.26 6.14
CA ALA A 67 -8.66 -3.54 7.35
C ALA A 67 -8.61 -2.34 8.30
N VAL A 68 -8.35 -1.13 7.78
CA VAL A 68 -8.27 0.08 8.63
C VAL A 68 -9.62 0.56 9.15
N SER A 69 -10.73 0.09 8.58
CA SER A 69 -12.09 0.43 9.05
C SER A 69 -12.60 -0.52 10.14
N LYS A 70 -11.85 -1.58 10.46
CA LYS A 70 -12.21 -2.61 11.44
C LYS A 70 -11.45 -2.49 12.77
N ASP A 71 -10.54 -1.52 12.88
CA ASP A 71 -9.89 -1.05 14.11
C ASP A 71 -10.62 0.19 14.65
#